data_AF-A0A8T4LU63-F1
#
_entry.id   AF-A0A8T4LU63-F1
#
_cell.length_a   1.000
_cell.length_b   1.000
_cell.length_c   1.000
_cell.angle_alpha   90.00
_cell.angle_beta   90.00
_cell.angle_gamma   90.00
#
_symmetry.space_group_name_H-M   'P 1'
#
loop_
_entity.id
_entity.type
_entity.pdbx_description
1 polymer ?
#
loop_
_entity_poly.entity_id
_entity_poly.type
_entity_poly.pdbx_seq_one_letter_code
_entity_poly.pdbx_strand_id
1 'polypeptide(L)'
;MAVPNKRVFYRRAIKVGNSSGVLLPKAFLGHYVKVAVISPPKNIKKDVTSILDSFLEEIIGVYLISETEDQIEILAISTNINKHLEKRNYFVDVVPLNVLKKSLKEKQETREKIKSAKPIINKMLLFELKKLI
;
A
#
# COMPACT_ATOMS: atom_id res chain seq x y z
N MET A 1 -16.57 -11.83 -9.80
CA MET A 1 -15.35 -11.74 -8.95
C MET A 1 -14.16 -12.22 -9.76
N ALA A 2 -13.27 -11.33 -10.19
CA ALA A 2 -12.09 -11.73 -10.97
C ALA A 2 -11.11 -12.49 -10.06
N VAL A 3 -10.85 -13.76 -10.36
CA VAL A 3 -9.85 -14.57 -9.66
C VAL A 3 -8.50 -13.86 -9.82
N PRO A 4 -7.82 -13.46 -8.74
CA PRO A 4 -6.52 -12.82 -8.86
C PRO A 4 -5.62 -13.76 -9.66
N ASN A 5 -4.92 -13.21 -10.65
CA ASN A 5 -4.06 -13.93 -11.57
C ASN A 5 -2.99 -14.72 -10.76
N LYS A 6 -3.32 -15.97 -10.39
CA LYS A 6 -2.50 -16.80 -9.51
C LYS A 6 -1.27 -17.17 -10.30
N ARG A 7 -0.11 -16.61 -9.92
CA ARG A 7 1.16 -17.08 -10.46
C ARG A 7 1.36 -18.51 -9.98
N VAL A 8 1.21 -19.45 -10.92
CA VAL A 8 1.39 -20.88 -10.69
C VAL A 8 2.71 -21.29 -11.29
N PHE A 9 3.54 -21.96 -10.50
CA PHE A 9 4.82 -22.50 -10.93
C PHE A 9 4.81 -24.02 -10.80
N TYR A 10 5.28 -24.71 -11.82
CA TYR A 10 5.57 -26.14 -11.76
C TYR A 10 7.07 -26.30 -11.59
N ARG A 11 7.47 -26.84 -10.44
CA ARG A 11 8.88 -27.01 -10.07
C ARG A 11 9.09 -28.38 -9.47
N ARG A 12 10.28 -28.95 -9.72
CA ARG A 12 10.70 -30.18 -9.06
C ARG A 12 11.14 -29.85 -7.63
N ALA A 13 10.66 -30.60 -6.65
CA ALA A 13 11.08 -30.43 -5.27
C ALA A 13 12.54 -30.88 -5.10
N ILE A 14 13.41 -29.94 -4.75
CA ILE A 14 14.84 -30.15 -4.52
C ILE A 14 15.21 -29.71 -3.11
N LYS A 15 16.33 -30.22 -2.58
CA LYS A 15 16.87 -29.71 -1.31
C LYS A 15 17.24 -28.24 -1.49
N VAL A 16 16.72 -27.41 -0.59
CA VAL A 16 16.99 -25.97 -0.58
C VAL A 16 18.42 -25.72 -0.09
N GLY A 17 19.18 -24.92 -0.85
CA GLY A 17 20.47 -24.37 -0.43
C GLY A 17 20.28 -22.92 0.06
N ASN A 18 21.11 -21.98 -0.41
CA ASN A 18 21.07 -20.56 -0.02
C ASN A 18 19.98 -19.72 -0.71
N SER A 19 18.87 -20.32 -1.15
CA SER A 19 17.80 -19.62 -1.86
C SER A 19 16.52 -19.56 -1.01
N SER A 20 15.63 -18.61 -1.32
CA SER A 20 14.28 -18.57 -0.74
C SER A 20 13.47 -19.76 -1.24
N GLY A 21 13.38 -20.82 -0.43
CA GLY A 21 12.64 -22.04 -0.73
C GLY A 21 11.35 -22.18 0.08
N VAL A 22 10.38 -22.92 -0.45
CA VAL A 22 9.18 -23.33 0.30
C VAL A 22 9.47 -24.68 0.95
N LEU A 23 9.24 -24.80 2.26
CA LEU A 23 9.36 -26.06 2.96
C LEU A 23 8.26 -27.02 2.52
N LEU A 24 8.66 -28.21 2.09
CA LEU A 24 7.77 -29.27 1.65
C LEU A 24 8.06 -30.54 2.44
N PRO A 25 7.05 -31.40 2.66
CA PRO A 25 7.27 -32.73 3.24
C PRO A 25 8.36 -33.50 2.49
N LYS A 26 9.19 -34.25 3.23
CA LYS A 26 10.29 -35.06 2.66
C LYS A 26 9.80 -36.04 1.59
N ALA A 27 8.55 -36.52 1.71
CA ALA A 27 7.91 -37.40 0.74
C ALA A 27 7.85 -36.83 -0.68
N PHE A 28 7.81 -35.51 -0.83
CA PHE A 28 7.76 -34.86 -2.15
C PHE A 28 9.12 -34.67 -2.80
N LEU A 29 10.23 -35.00 -2.12
CA LEU A 29 11.57 -34.84 -2.70
C LEU A 29 11.69 -35.58 -4.03
N GLY A 30 12.18 -34.89 -5.06
CA GLY A 30 12.35 -35.44 -6.40
C GLY A 30 11.10 -35.42 -7.28
N HIS A 31 9.91 -35.12 -6.74
CA HIS A 31 8.65 -35.05 -7.48
C HIS A 31 8.33 -33.64 -8.00
N TYR A 32 7.45 -33.55 -8.99
CA TYR A 32 6.94 -32.26 -9.49
C TYR A 32 5.82 -31.74 -8.60
N VAL A 33 5.93 -30.49 -8.16
CA VAL A 33 4.94 -29.82 -7.32
C VAL A 33 4.40 -28.56 -8.01
N LYS A 34 3.12 -28.28 -7.77
CA LYS A 34 2.45 -27.06 -8.19
C LYS A 34 2.52 -26.06 -7.03
N VAL A 35 3.27 -24.98 -7.20
CA VAL A 35 3.37 -23.89 -6.22
C VAL A 35 2.48 -22.75 -6.69
N ALA A 36 1.48 -22.43 -5.88
CA ALA A 36 0.62 -21.27 -6.10
C ALA A 36 0.96 -20.20 -5.06
N VAL A 37 1.28 -19.00 -5.52
CA VAL A 37 1.44 -17.85 -4.62
C VAL A 37 0.06 -17.46 -4.11
N ILE A 38 -0.17 -17.65 -2.80
CA ILE A 38 -1.46 -17.35 -2.15
C ILE A 38 -1.59 -15.85 -1.93
N SER A 39 -0.54 -15.22 -1.40
CA SER A 39 -0.43 -13.78 -1.17
C SER A 39 0.82 -13.25 -1.87
N PRO A 40 0.69 -12.50 -2.99
CA PRO A 40 1.84 -11.89 -3.63
C PRO A 40 2.51 -10.87 -2.69
N PRO A 41 3.82 -10.60 -2.86
CA PRO A 41 4.49 -9.56 -2.09
C PRO A 41 3.77 -8.23 -2.31
N LYS A 42 3.39 -7.58 -1.20
CA LYS A 42 2.67 -6.30 -1.21
C LYS A 42 3.56 -5.25 -1.89
N ASN A 43 3.02 -4.54 -2.89
CA ASN A 43 3.73 -3.43 -3.52
C ASN A 43 2.89 -2.18 -3.34
N ILE A 44 3.01 -1.56 -2.17
CA ILE A 44 2.22 -0.40 -1.75
C ILE A 44 2.19 0.67 -2.84
N LYS A 45 3.32 1.02 -3.44
CA LYS A 45 3.36 2.05 -4.49
C LYS A 45 2.47 1.70 -5.66
N LYS A 46 2.63 0.49 -6.20
CA LYS A 46 1.89 0.03 -7.38
C LYS A 46 0.40 -0.17 -7.09
N ASP A 47 0.09 -0.72 -5.92
CA ASP A 47 -1.27 -0.97 -5.50
C ASP A 47 -2.04 0.35 -5.30
N VAL A 48 -1.38 1.35 -4.73
CA VAL A 48 -1.96 2.68 -4.47
C VAL A 48 -2.19 3.47 -5.74
N THR A 49 -1.22 3.48 -6.65
CA THR A 49 -1.43 4.10 -7.98
C THR A 49 -2.59 3.42 -8.71
N SER A 50 -2.76 2.10 -8.57
CA SER A 50 -3.88 1.38 -9.18
C SER A 50 -5.23 1.64 -8.49
N ILE A 51 -5.24 2.03 -7.22
CA ILE A 51 -6.46 2.47 -6.50
C ILE A 51 -6.84 3.88 -6.91
N LEU A 52 -5.83 4.74 -7.09
CA LEU A 52 -6.00 6.16 -7.37
C LEU A 52 -6.11 6.50 -8.87
N ASP A 53 -6.00 5.50 -9.74
CA ASP A 53 -5.90 5.65 -11.20
C ASP A 53 -7.00 6.55 -11.80
N SER A 54 -8.23 6.43 -11.31
CA SER A 54 -9.38 7.21 -11.80
C SER A 54 -9.38 8.69 -11.43
N PHE A 55 -8.49 9.14 -10.54
CA PHE A 55 -8.40 10.52 -10.05
C PHE A 55 -6.94 10.95 -9.86
N LEU A 56 -6.01 10.25 -10.51
CA LEU A 56 -4.58 10.44 -10.32
C LEU A 56 -4.12 11.84 -10.75
N GLU A 57 -4.79 12.43 -11.75
CA GLU A 57 -4.54 13.79 -12.25
C GLU A 57 -4.85 14.87 -11.20
N GLU A 58 -5.79 14.61 -10.30
CA GLU A 58 -6.20 15.55 -9.26
C GLU A 58 -5.39 15.40 -7.96
N ILE A 59 -4.49 14.41 -7.89
CA ILE A 59 -3.71 14.10 -6.70
C ILE A 59 -2.37 14.84 -6.72
N ILE A 60 -2.13 15.61 -5.67
CA ILE A 60 -0.95 16.44 -5.47
C ILE A 60 0.15 15.66 -4.73
N GLY A 61 -0.25 14.76 -3.81
CA GLY A 61 0.68 14.01 -2.97
C GLY A 61 0.03 12.79 -2.35
N VAL A 62 0.85 11.78 -2.03
CA VAL A 62 0.37 10.52 -1.45
C VAL A 62 1.31 10.11 -0.33
N TYR A 63 0.72 9.77 0.81
CA TYR A 63 1.42 9.56 2.07
C TYR A 63 0.93 8.28 2.74
N LEU A 64 1.88 7.46 3.19
CA LEU A 64 1.61 6.30 4.01
C LEU A 64 1.52 6.73 5.48
N ILE A 65 0.39 6.50 6.12
CA ILE A 65 0.17 6.86 7.54
C ILE A 65 0.58 5.68 8.43
N SER A 66 0.03 4.50 8.15
CA SER A 66 0.31 3.28 8.90
C SER A 66 0.38 2.07 7.96
N GLU A 67 1.26 1.13 8.30
CA GLU A 67 1.42 -0.15 7.61
C GLU A 67 1.44 -1.24 8.67
N THR A 68 0.36 -2.01 8.74
CA THR A 68 0.26 -3.21 9.58
C THR A 68 0.14 -4.45 8.68
N GLU A 69 0.21 -5.64 9.29
CA GLU A 69 0.09 -6.91 8.56
C GLU A 69 -1.24 -7.03 7.81
N ASP A 70 -2.31 -6.45 8.35
CA ASP A 70 -3.65 -6.56 7.79
C ASP A 70 -4.17 -5.28 7.15
N GLN A 71 -3.70 -4.11 7.57
CA GLN A 71 -4.24 -2.82 7.13
C GLN A 71 -3.15 -1.81 6.75
N ILE A 72 -3.38 -1.12 5.65
CA ILE A 72 -2.49 -0.09 5.11
C ILE A 72 -3.32 1.18 4.97
N GLU A 73 -3.02 2.17 5.80
CA GLU A 73 -3.70 3.47 5.77
C GLU A 73 -2.89 4.49 5.01
N ILE A 74 -3.56 5.18 4.10
CA ILE A 74 -2.94 6.07 3.13
C ILE A 74 -3.74 7.35 3.04
N LEU A 75 -3.03 8.46 3.06
CA LEU A 75 -3.58 9.78 2.84
C LEU A 75 -3.13 10.29 1.48
N ALA A 76 -4.07 10.47 0.57
CA ALA A 76 -3.86 11.16 -0.70
C ALA A 76 -4.38 12.59 -0.56
N ILE A 77 -3.57 13.56 -0.99
CA ILE A 77 -3.96 14.97 -1.03
C ILE A 77 -4.37 15.31 -2.44
N SER A 78 -5.58 15.82 -2.60
CA SER A 78 -6.13 16.24 -3.88
C SER A 78 -6.24 17.76 -3.97
N THR A 79 -6.52 18.25 -5.17
CA THR A 79 -6.95 19.63 -5.40
C THR A 79 -8.33 19.87 -4.79
N ASN A 80 -9.34 19.08 -5.19
CA ASN A 80 -10.75 19.32 -4.85
C ASN A 80 -11.55 18.08 -4.41
N ILE A 81 -11.00 16.87 -4.50
CA ILE A 81 -11.73 15.62 -4.20
C ILE A 81 -11.66 15.29 -2.71
N ASN A 82 -12.82 15.06 -2.09
CA ASN A 82 -12.92 14.43 -0.78
C ASN A 82 -13.61 13.07 -0.90
N LYS A 83 -12.86 11.98 -0.74
CA LYS A 83 -13.38 10.60 -0.87
C LYS A 83 -12.63 9.65 0.06
N HIS A 84 -13.36 8.69 0.61
CA HIS A 84 -12.79 7.53 1.29
C HIS A 84 -12.87 6.31 0.35
N LEU A 85 -11.78 5.58 0.20
CA LEU A 85 -11.70 4.41 -0.68
C LEU A 85 -11.14 3.22 0.10
N GLU A 86 -11.88 2.12 0.06
CA GLU A 86 -11.44 0.86 0.66
C GLU A 86 -11.25 -0.18 -0.44
N LYS A 87 -10.04 -0.75 -0.53
CA LYS A 87 -9.76 -1.84 -1.48
C LYS A 87 -8.86 -2.87 -0.83
N ARG A 88 -9.44 -4.04 -0.52
CA ARG A 88 -8.76 -5.15 0.17
C ARG A 88 -8.26 -4.71 1.54
N ASN A 89 -6.95 -4.52 1.66
CA ASN A 89 -6.24 -4.16 2.89
C ASN A 89 -5.83 -2.67 2.87
N TYR A 90 -6.21 -1.93 1.83
CA TYR A 90 -5.85 -0.52 1.66
C TYR A 90 -7.03 0.38 2.00
N PHE A 91 -6.80 1.29 2.92
CA PHE A 91 -7.69 2.39 3.29
C PHE A 91 -7.06 3.68 2.78
N VAL A 92 -7.69 4.31 1.79
CA VAL A 92 -7.16 5.51 1.13
C VAL A 92 -8.12 6.66 1.35
N ASP A 93 -7.69 7.60 2.19
CA ASP A 93 -8.35 8.88 2.41
C ASP A 93 -7.85 9.89 1.39
N VAL A 94 -8.72 10.33 0.49
CA VAL A 94 -8.44 11.42 -0.46
C VAL A 94 -9.04 12.70 0.11
N VAL A 95 -8.20 13.67 0.46
CA VAL A 95 -8.63 14.92 1.09
C VAL A 95 -8.10 16.14 0.32
N PRO A 96 -8.94 17.17 0.06
CA PRO A 96 -8.48 18.39 -0.58
C PRO A 96 -7.48 19.15 0.31
N LEU A 97 -6.46 19.76 -0.29
CA LEU A 97 -5.44 20.53 0.45
C LEU A 97 -6.06 21.61 1.36
N ASN A 98 -7.12 22.28 0.89
CA ASN A 98 -7.80 23.33 1.64
C ASN A 98 -8.47 22.80 2.91
N VAL A 99 -9.09 21.63 2.83
CA VAL A 99 -9.74 20.97 3.97
C VAL A 99 -8.69 20.44 4.93
N LEU A 100 -7.62 19.84 4.40
CA LEU A 100 -6.54 19.31 5.22
C LEU A 100 -5.84 20.41 6.04
N LYS A 101 -5.58 21.58 5.45
CA LYS A 101 -5.00 22.73 6.17
C LYS A 101 -5.90 23.24 7.30
N LYS A 102 -7.23 23.19 7.14
CA LYS A 102 -8.18 23.52 8.21
C LYS A 102 -8.16 22.46 9.31
N SER A 103 -8.29 21.19 8.93
CA SER A 103 -8.24 20.05 9.87
C SER A 103 -6.93 19.97 10.64
N LEU A 104 -5.81 20.35 10.02
CA LEU A 104 -4.51 20.46 10.69
C LEU A 104 -4.52 21.49 11.82
N LYS A 105 -5.26 22.60 11.67
CA LYS A 105 -5.36 23.62 12.73
C LYS A 105 -6.28 23.15 13.86
N GLU A 106 -7.39 22.52 13.52
CA GLU A 106 -8.46 22.19 14.46
C GLU A 106 -8.29 20.84 15.17
N LYS A 107 -7.72 19.82 14.49
CA LYS A 107 -7.69 18.43 14.98
C LYS A 107 -6.27 17.97 15.26
N GLN A 108 -6.00 17.63 16.52
CA GLN A 108 -4.70 17.12 16.96
C GLN A 108 -4.35 15.76 16.32
N GLU A 109 -5.34 14.87 16.15
CA GLU A 109 -5.14 13.57 15.49
C GLU A 109 -4.60 13.69 14.06
N THR A 110 -5.05 14.70 13.30
CA THR A 110 -4.59 14.92 11.92
C THR A 110 -3.13 15.36 11.88
N ARG A 111 -2.69 16.13 12.89
CA ARG A 111 -1.30 16.55 13.05
C ARG A 111 -0.39 15.36 13.32
N GLU A 112 -0.80 14.48 14.23
CA GLU A 112 -0.04 13.28 14.59
C GLU A 112 0.11 12.34 13.40
N LYS A 113 -0.98 12.09 12.66
CA LYS A 113 -0.96 11.29 11.41
C LYS A 113 0.01 11.86 10.39
N ILE A 114 0.03 13.18 10.17
CA ILE A 114 0.95 13.81 9.21
C ILE A 114 2.40 13.79 9.69
N LYS A 115 2.63 13.91 11.01
CA LYS A 115 3.98 13.83 11.60
C LYS A 115 4.63 12.47 11.35
N SER A 116 3.89 11.38 11.56
CA SER A 116 4.34 10.00 11.34
C SER A 116 4.32 9.56 9.87
N ALA A 117 3.62 10.30 9.01
CA ALA A 117 3.46 9.95 7.61
C ALA A 117 4.79 9.83 6.85
N LYS A 118 4.88 8.79 6.00
CA LYS A 118 5.99 8.55 5.06
C LYS A 118 5.55 8.94 3.63
N PRO A 119 6.39 9.69 2.89
CA PRO A 119 6.04 10.11 1.53
C PRO A 119 6.15 8.96 0.53
N ILE A 120 5.05 8.69 -0.18
CA ILE A 120 5.03 7.82 -1.37
C ILE A 120 5.20 8.68 -2.63
N ILE A 121 4.41 9.75 -2.75
CA ILE A 121 4.47 10.75 -3.82
C ILE A 121 4.61 12.15 -3.19
N ASN A 122 5.46 12.98 -3.79
CA ASN A 122 5.69 14.38 -3.42
C ASN A 122 6.18 14.59 -1.97
N LYS A 123 7.50 14.47 -1.79
CA LYS A 123 8.18 14.69 -0.51
C LYS A 123 8.14 16.15 -0.05
N MET A 124 8.16 17.10 -0.99
CA MET A 124 8.25 18.53 -0.68
C MET A 124 7.00 19.03 0.04
N LEU A 125 5.82 18.65 -0.45
CA LEU A 125 4.56 19.07 0.16
C LEU A 125 4.38 18.52 1.58
N LEU A 126 4.85 17.31 1.85
CA LEU A 126 4.83 16.76 3.22
C LEU A 126 5.72 17.58 4.16
N PHE A 127 6.89 18.01 3.69
CA PHE A 127 7.81 18.81 4.50
C PHE A 127 7.21 20.17 4.82
N GLU A 128 6.52 20.81 3.87
CA GLU A 128 5.76 22.04 4.12
C GLU A 128 4.65 21.85 5.14
N LEU A 129 3.88 20.76 5.03
CA LEU A 129 2.83 20.44 6.00
C LEU A 129 3.39 20.18 7.40
N LYS A 130 4.55 19.53 7.51
CA LYS A 130 5.21 19.29 8.82
C LYS A 130 5.74 20.56 9.48
N LYS A 131 6.08 21.60 8.71
CA LYS A 131 6.48 22.91 9.26
C LYS A 131 5.31 23.70 9.85
N LEU A 132 4.08 23.39 9.45
CA LEU A 132 2.87 24.08 9.90
C LEU A 132 2.30 23.51 11.21
N ILE A 133 2.92 22.45 11.74
CA ILE A 133 2.53 21.69 12.94
C ILE A 133 3.54 21.94 14.04
#